data_AF-A0A972S2N5-F1
#
_entry.id   AF-A0A972S2N5-F1
#
_cell.length_a   1.000
_cell.length_b   1.000
_cell.length_c   1.000
_cell.angle_alpha   90.00
_cell.angle_beta   90.00
_cell.angle_gamma   90.00
#
_symmetry.space_group_name_H-M   'P 1'
#
loop_
_entity.id
_entity.type
_entity.pdbx_description
1 polymer ?
#
loop_
_entity_poly.entity_id
_entity_poly.type
_entity_poly.pdbx_seq_one_letter_code
_entity_poly.pdbx_strand_id
1 'polypeptide(L)'
;MNTNDLKQEILKAVEKGDIAQLYMLEQKANDLFDEATLINYYKNILDLALERLTDILEKHKKFNLEDVQDFATVRALYEYAMEHYHAGKLSDAAALFEILGGITNDKKFSYAMNIHALAANADITLDTFLEKYANMQQIEQNGTFYIGDFTKKVQDLLKDSEGNK
;
A
#
# COMPACT_ATOMS: atom_id res chain seq x y z
N MET A 1 7.78 1.83 -27.87
CA MET A 1 8.91 2.07 -26.96
C MET A 1 9.65 0.76 -26.79
N ASN A 2 10.98 0.73 -26.91
CA ASN A 2 11.77 -0.48 -26.65
C ASN A 2 12.26 -0.53 -25.19
N THR A 3 12.88 -1.65 -24.77
CA THR A 3 13.37 -1.85 -23.40
C THR A 3 14.38 -0.79 -22.95
N ASN A 4 15.27 -0.33 -23.84
CA ASN A 4 16.28 0.68 -23.49
C ASN A 4 15.64 2.06 -23.30
N ASP A 5 14.70 2.45 -24.17
CA ASP A 5 13.95 3.68 -24.03
C ASP A 5 13.20 3.71 -22.69
N LEU A 6 12.54 2.60 -22.34
CA LEU A 6 11.82 2.46 -21.06
C LEU A 6 12.76 2.60 -19.85
N LYS A 7 13.93 1.96 -19.89
CA LYS A 7 14.94 2.10 -18.82
C LYS A 7 15.40 3.55 -18.65
N GLN A 8 15.53 4.31 -19.73
CA GLN A 8 15.88 5.73 -19.68
C GLN A 8 14.77 6.60 -19.10
N GLU A 9 13.50 6.33 -19.41
CA GLU A 9 12.37 7.02 -18.81
C GLU A 9 12.25 6.73 -17.31
N ILE A 10 12.42 5.46 -16.91
CA ILE A 10 12.44 5.04 -15.51
C ILE A 10 13.58 5.72 -14.76
N LEU A 11 14.80 5.74 -15.31
CA LEU A 11 15.94 6.40 -14.68
C LEU A 11 15.64 7.89 -14.39
N LYS A 12 15.07 8.61 -15.38
CA LYS A 12 14.68 10.01 -15.21
C LYS A 12 13.59 10.20 -14.15
N ALA A 13 12.65 9.27 -14.04
CA ALA A 13 11.60 9.31 -13.03
C ALA A 13 12.18 9.06 -11.63
N VAL A 14 13.08 8.09 -11.49
CA VAL A 14 13.81 7.81 -10.24
C VAL A 14 14.63 9.02 -9.80
N GLU A 15 15.42 9.62 -10.70
CA GLU A 15 16.24 10.80 -10.40
C GLU A 15 15.41 12.02 -9.92
N LYS A 16 14.15 12.10 -10.34
CA LYS A 16 13.21 13.16 -9.92
C LYS A 16 12.39 12.79 -8.69
N GLY A 17 12.48 11.55 -8.21
CA GLY A 17 11.59 11.02 -7.17
C GLY A 17 10.12 10.97 -7.60
N ASP A 18 9.84 10.81 -8.90
CA ASP A 18 8.50 10.85 -9.48
C ASP A 18 7.86 9.44 -9.47
N ILE A 19 7.27 9.09 -8.33
CA ILE A 19 6.68 7.78 -8.07
C ILE A 19 5.41 7.60 -8.91
N ALA A 20 4.64 8.68 -9.12
CA ALA A 20 3.47 8.65 -9.98
C ALA A 20 3.84 8.27 -11.41
N GLN A 21 4.88 8.88 -11.98
CA GLN A 21 5.39 8.52 -13.29
C GLN A 21 5.93 7.08 -13.34
N LEU A 22 6.56 6.61 -12.27
CA LEU A 22 6.98 5.21 -12.19
C LEU A 22 5.77 4.29 -12.34
N TYR A 23 4.70 4.46 -11.58
CA TYR A 23 3.48 3.64 -11.74
C TYR A 23 2.83 3.79 -13.13
N MET A 24 2.92 4.94 -13.79
CA MET A 24 2.45 5.08 -15.18
C MET A 24 3.22 4.20 -16.18
N LEU A 25 4.46 3.81 -15.83
CA LEU A 25 5.31 2.94 -16.65
C LEU A 25 5.18 1.45 -16.28
N GLU A 26 4.43 1.13 -15.22
CA GLU A 26 4.33 -0.20 -14.60
C GLU A 26 3.92 -1.29 -15.59
N GLN A 27 2.86 -1.07 -16.36
CA GLN A 27 2.39 -2.06 -17.33
C GLN A 27 3.49 -2.41 -18.35
N LYS A 28 4.18 -1.38 -18.86
CA LYS A 28 5.25 -1.59 -19.84
C LYS A 28 6.48 -2.25 -19.22
N ALA A 29 6.77 -1.97 -17.95
CA ALA A 29 7.82 -2.65 -17.21
C ALA A 29 7.50 -4.15 -17.08
N ASN A 30 6.26 -4.49 -16.69
CA ASN A 30 5.79 -5.88 -16.64
C ASN A 30 5.86 -6.59 -18.00
N ASP A 31 5.54 -5.89 -19.09
CA ASP A 31 5.54 -6.48 -20.44
C ASP A 31 6.96 -6.70 -21.01
N LEU A 32 7.95 -5.89 -20.61
CA LEU A 32 9.25 -5.81 -21.29
C LEU A 32 10.45 -6.25 -20.45
N PHE A 33 10.33 -6.27 -19.12
CA PHE A 33 11.44 -6.58 -18.23
C PHE A 33 11.46 -8.07 -17.86
N ASP A 34 12.67 -8.59 -17.70
CA ASP A 34 12.86 -9.84 -16.99
C ASP A 34 12.57 -9.66 -15.49
N GLU A 35 12.38 -10.77 -14.78
CA GLU A 35 12.03 -10.79 -13.36
C GLU A 35 13.03 -10.00 -12.50
N ALA A 36 14.33 -10.16 -12.74
CA ALA A 36 15.36 -9.46 -11.97
C ALA A 36 15.31 -7.94 -12.17
N THR A 37 15.07 -7.48 -13.41
CA THR A 37 14.92 -6.07 -13.74
C THR A 37 13.61 -5.52 -13.14
N LEU A 38 12.53 -6.29 -13.17
CA LEU A 38 11.24 -5.93 -12.61
C LEU A 38 11.30 -5.79 -11.08
N ILE A 39 11.98 -6.71 -10.39
CA ILE A 39 12.25 -6.62 -8.95
C ILE A 39 12.99 -5.32 -8.62
N ASN A 40 14.05 -4.99 -9.36
CA ASN A 40 14.78 -3.75 -9.14
C ASN A 40 13.94 -2.50 -9.42
N TYR A 41 13.03 -2.57 -10.39
CA TYR A 41 12.09 -1.48 -10.68
C TYR A 41 11.13 -1.21 -9.51
N TYR A 42 10.49 -2.25 -8.95
CA TYR A 42 9.64 -2.09 -7.77
C TYR A 42 10.42 -1.68 -6.53
N LYS A 43 11.66 -2.16 -6.37
CA LYS A 43 12.55 -1.70 -5.31
C LYS A 43 12.81 -0.19 -5.37
N ASN A 44 13.06 0.37 -6.55
CA ASN A 44 13.25 1.81 -6.69
C ASN A 44 12.00 2.60 -6.27
N ILE A 45 10.80 2.09 -6.60
CA ILE A 45 9.54 2.71 -6.15
C ILE A 45 9.47 2.70 -4.62
N LEU A 46 9.75 1.56 -4.00
CA LEU A 46 9.71 1.40 -2.56
C LEU A 46 10.73 2.29 -1.85
N ASP A 47 11.98 2.34 -2.33
CA ASP A 47 13.04 3.15 -1.75
C ASP A 47 12.63 4.64 -1.72
N LEU A 48 12.11 5.16 -2.84
CA LEU A 48 11.59 6.54 -2.91
C LEU A 48 10.38 6.77 -1.99
N ALA A 49 9.50 5.78 -1.86
CA ALA A 49 8.32 5.89 -0.99
C ALA A 49 8.71 5.94 0.49
N LEU A 50 9.71 5.16 0.91
CA LEU A 50 10.26 5.16 2.26
C LEU A 50 11.00 6.46 2.60
N GLU A 51 11.73 7.04 1.63
CA GLU A 51 12.31 8.38 1.76
C GLU A 51 11.22 9.43 2.02
N ARG A 52 10.15 9.44 1.21
CA ARG A 52 9.02 10.37 1.39
C ARG A 52 8.27 10.15 2.70
N LEU A 53 8.13 8.90 3.15
CA LEU A 53 7.55 8.58 4.45
C LEU A 53 8.34 9.24 5.59
N THR A 54 9.67 9.08 5.57
CA THR A 54 10.58 9.68 6.55
C THR A 54 10.40 11.20 6.58
N ASP A 55 10.40 11.82 5.41
CA ASP A 55 10.20 13.26 5.22
C ASP A 55 8.87 13.78 5.81
N ILE A 56 7.77 13.05 5.60
CA ILE A 56 6.43 13.41 6.12
C ILE A 56 6.39 13.29 7.64
N LEU A 57 7.00 12.24 8.20
CA LEU A 57 7.09 12.03 9.64
C LEU A 57 7.88 13.15 10.32
N GLU A 58 9.06 13.49 9.80
CA GLU A 58 9.90 14.58 10.31
C GLU A 58 9.21 15.95 10.25
N LYS A 59 8.45 16.20 9.19
CA LYS A 59 7.72 17.47 9.00
C LYS A 59 6.39 17.51 9.75
N HIS A 60 6.02 16.45 10.47
CA HIS A 60 4.71 16.27 11.13
C HIS A 60 3.54 16.56 10.19
N LYS A 61 3.68 16.16 8.92
CA LYS A 61 2.64 16.30 7.89
C LYS A 61 1.86 15.00 7.72
N LYS A 62 0.86 15.04 6.86
CA LYS A 62 0.13 13.87 6.41
C LYS A 62 0.10 13.83 4.89
N PHE A 63 0.10 12.63 4.33
CA PHE A 63 -0.14 12.42 2.91
C PHE A 63 -1.56 12.82 2.53
N ASN A 64 -1.70 13.46 1.37
CA ASN A 64 -2.98 13.81 0.78
C ASN A 64 -3.30 12.91 -0.41
N LEU A 65 -4.29 12.02 -0.32
CA LEU A 65 -4.60 11.09 -1.42
C LEU A 65 -5.19 11.75 -2.67
N GLU A 66 -5.55 13.03 -2.60
CA GLU A 66 -5.91 13.84 -3.78
C GLU A 66 -4.67 14.33 -4.56
N ASP A 67 -3.50 14.36 -3.93
CA ASP A 67 -2.23 14.65 -4.61
C ASP A 67 -1.69 13.37 -5.26
N VAL A 68 -1.38 13.44 -6.55
CA VAL A 68 -1.00 12.27 -7.35
C VAL A 68 0.28 11.60 -6.87
N GLN A 69 1.22 12.37 -6.34
CA GLN A 69 2.50 11.85 -5.86
C GLN A 69 2.34 11.23 -4.47
N ASP A 70 1.58 11.87 -3.58
CA ASP A 70 1.24 11.30 -2.28
C ASP A 70 0.40 10.04 -2.42
N PHE A 71 -0.56 10.02 -3.34
CA PHE A 71 -1.33 8.82 -3.69
C PHE A 71 -0.41 7.67 -4.11
N ALA A 72 0.50 7.94 -5.05
CA ALA A 72 1.45 6.94 -5.54
C ALA A 72 2.41 6.46 -4.43
N THR A 73 2.81 7.36 -3.53
CA THR A 73 3.64 7.04 -2.36
C THR A 73 2.90 6.10 -1.41
N VAL A 74 1.65 6.45 -1.05
CA VAL A 74 0.84 5.64 -0.12
C VAL A 74 0.51 4.28 -0.73
N ARG A 75 0.28 4.20 -2.05
CA ARG A 75 0.11 2.93 -2.76
C ARG A 75 1.32 2.01 -2.57
N ALA A 76 2.53 2.51 -2.81
CA ALA A 76 3.77 1.73 -2.65
C ALA A 76 3.95 1.21 -1.22
N LEU A 77 3.69 2.06 -0.23
CA LEU A 77 3.82 1.67 1.17
C LEU A 77 2.74 0.66 1.59
N TYR A 78 1.52 0.78 1.06
CA TYR A 78 0.46 -0.21 1.27
C TYR A 78 0.81 -1.56 0.63
N GLU A 79 1.31 -1.57 -0.60
CA GLU A 79 1.80 -2.78 -1.27
C GLU A 79 2.89 -3.47 -0.42
N TYR A 80 3.84 -2.70 0.12
CA TYR A 80 4.86 -3.21 1.03
C TYR A 80 4.30 -3.82 2.32
N ALA A 81 3.28 -3.20 2.92
CA ALA A 81 2.58 -3.75 4.08
C ALA A 81 1.85 -5.06 3.73
N MET A 82 1.22 -5.12 2.54
CA MET A 82 0.55 -6.31 2.03
C MET A 82 1.51 -7.45 1.72
N GLU A 83 2.72 -7.17 1.22
CA GLU A 83 3.77 -8.18 1.05
C GLU A 83 4.15 -8.82 2.39
N HIS A 84 4.28 -8.02 3.45
CA HIS A 84 4.55 -8.53 4.80
C HIS A 84 3.38 -9.37 5.31
N TYR A 85 2.15 -8.92 5.07
CA TYR A 85 0.96 -9.67 5.45
C TYR A 85 0.89 -11.02 4.72
N HIS A 86 1.10 -11.01 3.40
CA HIS A 86 1.13 -12.21 2.57
C HIS A 86 2.24 -13.18 3.01
N ALA A 87 3.41 -12.66 3.39
CA ALA A 87 4.52 -13.46 3.91
C ALA A 87 4.29 -14.00 5.34
N GLY A 88 3.14 -13.74 5.96
CA GLY A 88 2.82 -14.16 7.32
C GLY A 88 3.55 -13.37 8.41
N LYS A 89 4.20 -12.25 8.07
CA LYS A 89 4.84 -11.34 9.03
C LYS A 89 3.80 -10.41 9.65
N LEU A 90 2.85 -10.99 10.38
CA LEU A 90 1.63 -10.30 10.81
C LEU A 90 1.90 -9.07 11.69
N SER A 91 2.84 -9.17 12.63
CA SER A 91 3.22 -8.04 13.49
C SER A 91 3.82 -6.88 12.70
N ASP A 92 4.68 -7.16 11.71
CA ASP A 92 5.29 -6.13 10.87
C ASP A 92 4.23 -5.46 9.99
N ALA A 93 3.36 -6.27 9.38
CA ALA A 93 2.24 -5.79 8.57
C ALA A 93 1.30 -4.91 9.38
N ALA A 94 0.91 -5.33 10.59
CA ALA A 94 0.05 -4.55 11.47
C ALA A 94 0.64 -3.17 11.80
N ALA A 95 1.92 -3.12 12.18
CA ALA A 95 2.61 -1.87 12.46
C ALA A 95 2.65 -0.94 11.23
N LEU A 96 2.91 -1.49 10.04
CA LEU A 96 2.88 -0.73 8.79
C LEU A 96 1.48 -0.17 8.49
N PHE A 97 0.42 -0.95 8.67
CA PHE A 97 -0.95 -0.47 8.50
C PHE A 97 -1.31 0.63 9.51
N GLU A 98 -0.92 0.50 10.78
CA GLU A 98 -1.13 1.55 11.80
C GLU A 98 -0.45 2.86 11.42
N ILE A 99 0.81 2.78 10.97
CA ILE A 99 1.56 3.94 10.47
C ILE A 99 0.80 4.58 9.31
N LEU A 100 0.43 3.81 8.28
CA LEU A 100 -0.27 4.30 7.09
C LEU A 100 -1.60 4.98 7.43
N GLY A 101 -2.36 4.40 8.36
CA GLY A 101 -3.60 4.99 8.85
C GLY A 101 -3.38 6.30 9.60
N GLY A 102 -2.29 6.42 10.35
CA GLY A 102 -1.94 7.62 11.13
C GLY A 102 -1.44 8.79 10.27
N ILE A 103 -0.68 8.50 9.21
CA ILE A 103 0.01 9.50 8.39
C ILE A 103 -0.80 9.99 7.17
N THR A 104 -2.02 9.51 6.98
CA THR A 104 -2.88 9.92 5.85
C THR A 104 -4.04 10.79 6.35
N ASN A 105 -4.48 11.76 5.55
CA ASN A 105 -5.63 12.63 5.88
C ASN A 105 -7.00 12.03 5.47
N ASP A 106 -6.99 11.00 4.62
CA ASP A 106 -8.18 10.31 4.12
C ASP A 106 -8.77 9.37 5.18
N LYS A 107 -9.97 9.71 5.64
CA LYS A 107 -10.65 8.95 6.70
C LYS A 107 -11.06 7.54 6.28
N LYS A 108 -11.41 7.34 5.00
CA LYS A 108 -11.85 6.02 4.50
C LYS A 108 -10.64 5.07 4.45
N PHE A 109 -9.52 5.57 3.96
CA PHE A 109 -8.25 4.86 3.97
C PHE A 109 -7.76 4.57 5.39
N SER A 110 -7.73 5.58 6.28
CA SER A 110 -7.32 5.37 7.69
C SER A 110 -8.19 4.33 8.40
N TYR A 111 -9.50 4.34 8.16
CA TYR A 111 -10.40 3.32 8.68
C TYR A 111 -10.05 1.92 8.14
N ALA A 112 -9.84 1.81 6.83
CA ALA A 112 -9.45 0.55 6.22
C ALA A 112 -8.11 0.02 6.77
N MET A 113 -7.12 0.89 6.96
CA MET A 113 -5.83 0.50 7.54
C MET A 113 -5.98 0.00 8.98
N ASN A 114 -6.83 0.64 9.78
CA ASN A 114 -7.14 0.15 11.13
C ASN A 114 -7.74 -1.27 11.09
N ILE A 115 -8.62 -1.57 10.14
CA ILE A 115 -9.17 -2.92 9.99
C ILE A 115 -8.09 -3.95 9.62
N HIS A 116 -7.18 -3.62 8.71
CA HIS A 116 -6.06 -4.50 8.37
C HIS A 116 -5.15 -4.75 9.58
N ALA A 117 -4.80 -3.70 10.33
CA ALA A 117 -3.99 -3.80 11.52
C ALA A 117 -4.66 -4.70 12.57
N LEU A 118 -5.96 -4.52 12.83
CA LEU A 118 -6.72 -5.36 13.77
C LEU A 118 -6.75 -6.82 13.33
N ALA A 119 -6.96 -7.08 12.04
CA ALA A 119 -6.95 -8.45 11.52
C ALA A 119 -5.59 -9.12 11.70
N ALA A 120 -4.51 -8.43 11.31
CA ALA A 120 -3.15 -8.94 11.46
C ALA A 120 -2.76 -9.14 12.93
N ASN A 121 -3.11 -8.20 13.83
CA ASN A 121 -2.89 -8.32 15.28
C ASN A 121 -3.72 -9.44 15.93
N ALA A 122 -4.82 -9.85 15.30
CA ALA A 122 -5.64 -10.99 15.72
C ALA A 122 -5.20 -12.33 15.10
N ASP A 123 -3.98 -12.38 14.55
CA ASP A 123 -3.40 -13.55 13.87
C ASP A 123 -4.23 -14.08 12.68
N ILE A 124 -5.07 -13.24 12.08
CA ILE A 124 -5.87 -13.62 10.92
C ILE A 124 -4.99 -13.56 9.68
N THR A 125 -4.84 -14.68 8.97
CA THR A 125 -4.07 -14.74 7.71
C THR A 125 -4.73 -13.90 6.60
N LEU A 126 -3.93 -13.45 5.63
CA LEU A 126 -4.43 -12.69 4.48
C LEU A 126 -5.56 -13.43 3.75
N ASP A 127 -5.40 -14.73 3.49
CA ASP A 127 -6.44 -15.55 2.83
C ASP A 127 -7.77 -15.53 3.61
N THR A 128 -7.70 -15.69 4.93
CA THR A 128 -8.88 -15.64 5.81
C THR A 128 -9.50 -14.24 5.83
N PHE A 129 -8.66 -13.20 5.82
CA PHE A 129 -9.08 -11.82 5.76
C PHE A 129 -9.86 -11.52 4.47
N LEU A 130 -9.30 -11.90 3.33
CA LEU A 130 -9.92 -11.74 2.01
C LEU A 130 -11.23 -12.52 1.88
N GLU A 131 -11.26 -13.76 2.37
CA GLU A 131 -12.44 -14.61 2.27
C GLU A 131 -13.61 -14.12 3.15
N LYS A 132 -13.33 -13.69 4.38
CA LYS A 132 -14.37 -13.51 5.41
C LYS A 132 -14.66 -12.06 5.74
N TYR A 133 -13.69 -11.17 5.58
CA TYR A 133 -13.77 -9.79 6.05
C TYR A 133 -13.79 -8.78 4.90
N ALA A 134 -13.11 -9.05 3.78
CA ALA A 134 -13.13 -8.19 2.61
C ALA A 134 -14.41 -8.36 1.78
N ASN A 135 -14.96 -7.27 1.26
CA ASN A 135 -16.03 -7.30 0.28
C ASN A 135 -15.43 -7.14 -1.13
N MET A 136 -14.91 -8.24 -1.69
CA MET A 136 -14.19 -8.24 -2.98
C MET A 136 -15.00 -7.63 -4.12
N GLN A 137 -16.31 -7.89 -4.17
CA GLN A 137 -17.18 -7.32 -5.19
C GLN A 137 -17.20 -5.78 -5.13
N GLN A 138 -17.28 -5.20 -3.94
CA GLN A 138 -17.30 -3.73 -3.80
C GLN A 138 -15.92 -3.11 -4.01
N ILE A 139 -14.86 -3.80 -3.60
CA ILE A 139 -13.49 -3.33 -3.84
C ILE A 139 -13.22 -3.21 -5.34
N GLU A 140 -13.60 -4.23 -6.12
CA GLU A 140 -13.48 -4.21 -7.59
C GLU A 140 -14.29 -3.07 -8.22
N GLN A 141 -15.51 -2.82 -7.73
CA GLN A 141 -16.37 -1.73 -8.23
C GLN A 141 -15.81 -0.34 -7.93
N ASN A 142 -15.18 -0.17 -6.76
CA ASN A 142 -14.61 1.10 -6.33
C ASN A 142 -13.25 1.38 -7.00
N GLY A 143 -12.57 0.35 -7.52
CA GLY A 143 -11.29 0.50 -8.22
C GLY A 143 -10.18 1.09 -7.36
N THR A 144 -10.24 0.88 -6.03
CA THR A 144 -9.22 1.36 -5.10
C THR A 144 -7.98 0.47 -5.15
N PHE A 145 -6.80 1.06 -4.91
CA PHE A 145 -5.54 0.31 -4.80
C PHE A 145 -5.42 -0.51 -3.50
N TYR A 146 -6.34 -0.29 -2.56
CA TYR A 146 -6.37 -0.94 -1.25
C TYR A 146 -7.71 -1.63 -1.01
N ILE A 147 -7.73 -2.57 -0.07
CA ILE A 147 -8.94 -3.28 0.37
C ILE A 147 -9.72 -2.32 1.31
N GLY A 148 -10.63 -1.55 0.73
CA GLY A 148 -11.33 -0.46 1.45
C GLY A 148 -12.75 -0.79 1.92
N ASP A 149 -13.32 -1.91 1.48
CA ASP A 149 -14.71 -2.25 1.72
C ASP A 149 -14.82 -3.64 2.36
N PHE A 150 -15.64 -3.73 3.40
CA PHE A 150 -15.65 -4.88 4.30
C PHE A 150 -17.04 -5.48 4.46
N THR A 151 -17.09 -6.76 4.78
CA THR A 151 -18.32 -7.45 5.17
C THR A 151 -18.73 -7.04 6.59
N LYS A 152 -19.96 -7.40 7.00
CA LYS A 152 -20.42 -7.15 8.39
C LYS A 152 -19.56 -7.83 9.45
N LYS A 153 -18.78 -8.86 9.09
CA LYS A 153 -17.91 -9.60 10.01
C LYS A 153 -16.79 -8.74 10.59
N VAL A 154 -16.45 -7.63 9.93
CA VAL A 154 -15.48 -6.66 10.45
C VAL A 154 -15.89 -6.08 11.81
N GLN A 155 -17.19 -6.10 12.14
CA GLN A 155 -17.69 -5.65 13.43
C GLN A 155 -17.20 -6.52 14.60
N ASP A 156 -16.82 -7.77 14.34
CA ASP A 156 -16.25 -8.65 15.36
C ASP A 156 -14.86 -8.15 15.77
N LEU A 157 -14.02 -7.76 14.79
CA LEU A 157 -12.68 -7.19 15.04
C LEU A 157 -12.73 -5.88 15.83
N LEU A 158 -13.68 -5.01 15.50
CA LEU A 158 -13.82 -3.72 16.16
C LEU A 158 -14.21 -3.88 17.63
N LYS A 159 -15.13 -4.79 17.95
CA LYS A 159 -15.57 -5.05 19.33
C LYS A 159 -14.45 -5.62 20.20
N ASP A 160 -13.68 -6.56 19.66
CA ASP A 160 -12.56 -7.17 20.38
C ASP A 160 -11.45 -6.15 20.70
N SER A 161 -11.31 -5.12 19.86
CA SER A 161 -10.38 -4.01 20.10
C SER A 161 -10.82 -3.05 21.20
N GLU A 162 -12.14 -2.91 21.44
CA GLU A 162 -12.71 -2.04 22.47
C GLU A 162 -12.79 -2.71 23.84
N GLY A 163 -12.90 -4.04 23.90
CA GLY A 163 -12.93 -4.82 25.15
C GLY A 163 -11.56 -5.02 25.82
N ASN A 164 -10.47 -4.69 25.13
CA ASN A 164 -9.08 -4.85 25.60
C ASN A 164 -8.41 -3.52 26.03
N LYS A 165 -9.19 -2.46 26.27
CA LYS A 165 -8.72 -1.18 26.81
C LYS A 165 -9.01 -1.01 28.30
#